data_AF-A0A1T1GYH5-F1
#
_entry.id   AF-A0A1T1GYH5-F1
#
_cell.length_a   1.000
_cell.length_b   1.000
_cell.length_c   1.000
_cell.angle_alpha   90.00
_cell.angle_beta   90.00
_cell.angle_gamma   90.00
#
_symmetry.space_group_name_H-M   'P 1'
#
loop_
_entity.id
_entity.type
_entity.pdbx_description
1 polymer ?
#
loop_
_entity_poly.entity_id
_entity_poly.type
_entity_poly.pdbx_seq_one_letter_code
_entity_poly.pdbx_strand_id
1 'polypeptide(L)'
;MFIQVDAESNKTALKHYLTAFIFLLIIISPFAIYLVSCTPESEIEQHFKIPPNLYNSESNTLLDSNLQWLIPPQQIQNHNTIPEISESVLNEMTEGQYWSSTPITLQNQSDQLYIHIDFAGQQQTRKDLEISVLPLCIVHEKETPCMKAGLNASGQLFNISTQKNTQYHTLETNKSWIFYGHEFQENYIIPPQATLKFLVKANIPEHLTLQWLRLSISTSPIVEKQQNFMLMTQNSMKIKYALALLPLFILSLMHIFQGFESLRNLSIGALSALLFAINTIIWDIHYMVIGCLILCFASVFYCFESRYYRLLYLTGYLLIAGYSQQYYGGFNKHFFTQTSLILLIGLLMFYLEPKDS
;
A
#
# COMPACT_ATOMS: atom_id res chain seq x y z
N MET A 1 27.65 43.91 -31.14
CA MET A 1 28.54 42.78 -30.82
C MET A 1 27.73 41.52 -31.05
N PHE A 2 27.88 40.88 -32.21
CA PHE A 2 27.18 39.64 -32.53
C PHE A 2 27.88 38.49 -31.79
N ILE A 3 27.14 37.77 -30.95
CA ILE A 3 27.63 36.52 -30.35
C ILE A 3 27.74 35.52 -31.49
N GLN A 4 28.95 35.31 -32.01
CA GLN A 4 29.25 34.15 -32.85
C GLN A 4 29.12 32.91 -31.97
N VAL A 5 28.00 32.20 -32.09
CA VAL A 5 27.85 30.88 -31.50
C VAL A 5 28.63 29.92 -32.38
N ASP A 6 29.76 29.46 -31.86
CA ASP A 6 30.68 28.59 -32.58
C ASP A 6 29.98 27.27 -32.93
N ALA A 7 29.82 27.00 -34.23
CA ALA A 7 29.07 25.83 -34.73
C ALA A 7 29.67 24.50 -34.24
N GLU A 8 30.97 24.53 -33.90
CA GLU A 8 31.73 23.39 -33.39
C GLU A 8 31.38 23.08 -31.92
N SER A 9 31.15 24.09 -31.09
CA SER A 9 30.66 23.96 -29.72
C SER A 9 29.26 23.34 -29.68
N ASN A 10 28.38 23.78 -30.58
CA ASN A 10 27.01 23.26 -30.69
C ASN A 10 26.98 21.80 -31.18
N LYS A 11 27.86 21.43 -32.12
CA LYS A 11 28.06 20.03 -32.53
C LYS A 11 28.54 19.16 -31.38
N THR A 12 29.46 19.66 -30.56
CA THR A 12 30.03 18.91 -29.44
C THR A 12 29.00 18.66 -28.34
N ALA A 13 28.17 19.67 -28.04
CA ALA A 13 27.05 19.55 -27.12
C ALA A 13 25.99 18.55 -27.63
N LEU A 14 25.59 18.65 -28.91
CA LEU A 14 24.64 17.72 -29.54
C LEU A 14 25.15 16.27 -29.49
N LYS A 15 26.46 16.08 -29.71
CA LYS A 15 27.09 14.76 -29.62
C LYS A 15 27.00 14.17 -28.22
N HIS A 16 27.23 14.99 -27.19
CA HIS A 16 27.12 14.59 -25.77
C HIS A 16 25.67 14.23 -25.40
N TYR A 17 24.68 15.03 -25.84
CA TYR A 17 23.26 14.73 -25.63
C TYR A 17 22.84 13.43 -26.31
N LEU A 18 23.30 13.20 -27.54
CA LEU A 18 23.02 11.98 -28.29
C LEU A 18 23.61 10.75 -27.58
N THR A 19 24.86 10.82 -27.10
CA THR A 19 25.48 9.72 -26.34
C THR A 19 24.75 9.44 -25.04
N ALA A 20 24.34 10.47 -24.30
CA ALA A 20 23.59 10.30 -23.05
C ALA A 20 22.22 9.65 -23.32
N PHE A 21 21.52 10.09 -24.37
CA PHE A 21 20.24 9.52 -24.79
C PHE A 21 20.35 8.05 -25.22
N ILE A 22 21.39 7.70 -25.98
CA ILE A 22 21.66 6.31 -26.39
C ILE A 22 21.98 5.44 -25.18
N PHE A 23 22.80 5.92 -24.24
CA PHE A 23 23.10 5.19 -23.01
C PHE A 23 21.83 4.94 -22.18
N LEU A 24 20.97 5.96 -22.07
CA LEU A 24 19.69 5.86 -21.36
C LEU A 24 18.76 4.82 -22.03
N LEU A 25 18.69 4.81 -23.37
CA LEU A 25 17.93 3.82 -24.14
C LEU A 25 18.46 2.39 -23.93
N ILE A 26 19.78 2.20 -23.92
CA ILE A 26 20.41 0.89 -23.70
C ILE A 26 20.14 0.36 -22.29
N ILE A 27 20.08 1.24 -21.28
CA ILE A 27 19.76 0.86 -19.90
C ILE A 27 18.27 0.54 -19.75
N ILE A 28 17.38 1.27 -20.43
CA ILE A 28 15.92 1.11 -20.31
C ILE A 28 15.38 -0.05 -21.15
N SER A 29 16.00 -0.38 -22.29
CA SER A 29 15.56 -1.45 -23.19
C SER A 29 15.47 -2.84 -22.53
N PRO A 30 16.48 -3.32 -21.76
CA PRO A 30 16.38 -4.61 -21.09
C PRO A 30 15.29 -4.61 -20.01
N PHE A 31 15.02 -3.48 -19.36
CA PHE A 31 13.90 -3.31 -18.44
C PHE A 31 12.54 -3.42 -19.15
N ALA A 32 12.38 -2.77 -20.31
CA ALA A 32 11.17 -2.86 -21.11
C ALA A 32 10.93 -4.27 -21.67
N ILE A 33 11.98 -4.96 -22.12
CA ILE A 33 11.90 -6.33 -22.62
C ILE A 33 11.57 -7.30 -21.47
N TYR A 34 12.20 -7.15 -20.30
CA TYR A 34 11.88 -7.95 -19.12
C TYR A 34 10.41 -7.81 -18.68
N LEU A 35 9.87 -6.58 -18.71
CA LEU A 35 8.46 -6.29 -18.39
C LEU A 35 7.46 -6.94 -19.37
N VAL A 36 7.87 -7.18 -20.63
CA VAL A 36 7.01 -7.80 -21.66
C VAL A 36 7.17 -9.33 -21.71
N SER A 37 8.34 -9.86 -21.35
CA SER A 37 8.69 -11.28 -21.57
C SER A 37 8.31 -12.21 -20.42
N CYS A 38 8.08 -11.67 -19.23
CA CYS A 38 7.57 -12.40 -18.08
C CYS A 38 6.22 -11.81 -17.71
N THR A 39 5.14 -12.19 -18.41
CA THR A 39 3.80 -12.02 -17.86
C THR A 39 3.69 -12.98 -16.67
N PRO A 40 3.77 -12.48 -15.42
CA PRO A 40 3.62 -13.34 -14.26
C PRO A 40 2.22 -13.95 -14.30
N GLU A 41 2.02 -15.11 -13.66
CA GLU A 41 0.65 -15.59 -13.36
C GLU A 41 -0.14 -14.42 -12.79
N SER A 42 -1.37 -14.22 -13.27
CA SER A 42 -2.19 -13.10 -12.82
C SER A 42 -2.37 -13.17 -11.30
N GLU A 43 -2.50 -12.02 -10.63
CA GLU A 43 -2.65 -11.94 -9.16
C GLU A 43 -3.79 -12.86 -8.66
N ILE A 44 -4.85 -12.99 -9.46
CA ILE A 44 -5.99 -13.88 -9.21
C ILE A 44 -5.61 -15.37 -9.31
N GLU A 45 -4.78 -15.78 -10.27
CA GLU A 45 -4.30 -17.17 -10.38
C GLU A 45 -3.41 -17.57 -9.21
N GLN A 46 -2.60 -16.63 -8.71
CA GLN A 46 -1.77 -16.84 -7.53
C GLN A 46 -2.64 -17.00 -6.28
N HIS A 47 -3.62 -16.09 -6.08
CA HIS A 47 -4.55 -16.14 -4.96
C HIS A 47 -5.50 -17.34 -5.05
N PHE A 48 -5.86 -17.80 -6.24
CA PHE A 48 -6.64 -19.02 -6.42
C PHE A 48 -5.95 -20.23 -5.79
N LYS A 49 -4.63 -20.37 -5.96
CA LYS A 49 -3.87 -21.51 -5.44
C LYS A 49 -3.65 -21.44 -3.93
N ILE A 50 -3.28 -20.27 -3.41
CA ILE A 50 -2.86 -20.08 -2.02
C ILE A 50 -3.40 -18.74 -1.49
N PRO A 51 -3.96 -18.71 -0.27
CA PRO A 51 -4.38 -17.46 0.37
C PRO A 51 -3.22 -16.45 0.45
N PRO A 52 -3.46 -15.14 0.18
CA PRO A 52 -2.43 -14.12 0.35
C PRO A 52 -2.01 -13.97 1.81
N ASN A 53 -0.82 -13.42 2.01
CA ASN A 53 -0.40 -12.99 3.35
C ASN A 53 -1.28 -11.83 3.83
N LEU A 54 -1.71 -11.88 5.09
CA LEU A 54 -2.43 -10.79 5.74
C LEU A 54 -1.52 -10.11 6.76
N TYR A 55 -1.64 -8.79 6.85
CA TYR A 55 -0.85 -7.96 7.74
C TYR A 55 -1.77 -7.13 8.63
N ASN A 56 -1.33 -6.91 9.86
CA ASN A 56 -1.99 -5.95 10.75
C ASN A 56 -1.61 -4.53 10.32
N SER A 57 -2.59 -3.65 10.10
CA SER A 57 -2.36 -2.33 9.52
C SER A 57 -1.53 -1.39 10.40
N GLU A 58 -1.59 -1.56 11.73
CA GLU A 58 -0.92 -0.67 12.69
C GLU A 58 0.52 -1.09 12.99
N SER A 59 0.75 -2.40 13.09
CA SER A 59 2.09 -2.95 13.34
C SER A 59 2.85 -3.30 12.06
N ASN A 60 2.13 -3.44 10.93
CA ASN A 60 2.66 -3.90 9.65
C ASN A 60 3.39 -5.26 9.73
N THR A 61 3.03 -6.06 10.73
CA THR A 61 3.54 -7.42 10.91
C THR A 61 2.59 -8.42 10.26
N LEU A 62 3.14 -9.56 9.84
CA LEU A 62 2.35 -10.68 9.35
C LEU A 62 1.38 -11.12 10.45
N LEU A 63 0.12 -11.30 10.09
CA LEU A 63 -0.89 -11.79 11.01
C LEU A 63 -0.52 -13.21 11.48
N ASP A 64 -0.62 -13.46 12.79
CA ASP A 64 -0.33 -14.78 13.35
C ASP A 64 -1.25 -15.84 12.72
N SER A 65 -0.67 -16.99 12.37
CA SER A 65 -1.41 -18.18 11.94
C SER A 65 -2.45 -18.66 12.96
N ASN A 66 -2.25 -18.42 14.25
CA ASN A 66 -3.20 -18.81 15.30
C ASN A 66 -4.50 -17.98 15.26
N LEU A 67 -4.48 -16.84 14.55
CA LEU A 67 -5.64 -15.95 14.37
C LEU A 67 -6.28 -16.13 13.00
N GLN A 68 -5.93 -17.19 12.28
CA GLN A 68 -6.39 -17.50 10.93
C GLN A 68 -6.87 -18.95 10.86
N TRP A 69 -8.06 -19.16 10.31
CA TRP A 69 -8.64 -20.49 10.12
C TRP A 69 -8.99 -20.71 8.66
N LEU A 70 -8.47 -21.80 8.09
CA LEU A 70 -8.94 -22.32 6.82
C LEU A 70 -10.17 -23.19 7.08
N ILE A 71 -11.31 -22.74 6.56
CA ILE A 71 -12.60 -23.39 6.76
C ILE A 71 -12.80 -24.42 5.65
N PRO A 72 -12.93 -25.72 5.97
CA PRO A 72 -13.20 -26.75 4.98
C PRO A 72 -14.58 -26.54 4.33
N PRO A 73 -14.66 -26.36 3.00
CA PRO A 73 -15.94 -26.12 2.32
C PRO A 73 -16.98 -27.24 2.53
N GLN A 74 -16.53 -28.47 2.81
CA GLN A 74 -17.40 -29.62 3.06
C GLN A 74 -18.22 -29.48 4.36
N GLN A 75 -17.83 -28.57 5.27
CA GLN A 75 -18.49 -28.39 6.57
C GLN A 75 -19.58 -27.29 6.54
N ILE A 76 -19.76 -26.60 5.41
CA ILE A 76 -20.60 -25.39 5.31
C ILE A 76 -21.54 -25.38 4.10
N GLN A 77 -22.20 -26.51 3.78
CA GLN A 77 -23.11 -26.61 2.62
C GLN A 77 -24.60 -26.48 2.98
N ASN A 78 -25.36 -25.96 2.01
CA ASN A 78 -26.83 -25.91 1.94
C ASN A 78 -27.55 -25.13 3.05
N HIS A 79 -27.79 -23.84 2.80
CA HIS A 79 -28.88 -23.13 3.46
C HIS A 79 -29.38 -21.91 2.71
N ASN A 80 -30.61 -21.50 3.04
CA ASN A 80 -31.14 -20.20 2.68
C ASN A 80 -30.44 -19.10 3.48
N THR A 81 -30.31 -17.91 2.88
CA THR A 81 -29.72 -16.72 3.49
C THR A 81 -30.40 -16.37 4.81
N ILE A 82 -29.61 -16.12 5.86
CA ILE A 82 -30.14 -15.75 7.18
C ILE A 82 -30.26 -14.22 7.26
N PRO A 83 -31.46 -13.66 7.48
CA PRO A 83 -31.64 -12.22 7.64
C PRO A 83 -31.02 -11.72 8.96
N GLU A 84 -30.38 -10.56 8.94
CA GLU A 84 -29.67 -9.95 10.08
C GLU A 84 -30.53 -9.63 11.33
N ILE A 85 -31.87 -9.73 11.23
CA ILE A 85 -32.84 -9.18 12.20
C ILE A 85 -33.65 -10.30 12.91
N SER A 86 -33.18 -11.56 12.93
CA SER A 86 -33.91 -12.59 13.70
C SER A 86 -33.63 -12.46 15.20
N GLU A 87 -34.65 -12.62 16.06
CA GLU A 87 -34.44 -12.71 17.52
C GLU A 87 -33.68 -14.00 17.91
N SER A 88 -33.48 -14.89 16.93
CA SER A 88 -32.88 -16.22 17.05
C SER A 88 -31.74 -16.46 16.06
N VAL A 89 -30.93 -15.44 15.72
CA VAL A 89 -29.76 -15.58 14.81
C VAL A 89 -28.87 -16.75 15.21
N LEU A 90 -28.65 -16.95 16.51
CA LEU A 90 -27.88 -18.09 17.02
C LEU A 90 -28.52 -19.43 16.65
N ASN A 91 -29.83 -19.59 16.85
CA ASN A 91 -30.52 -20.84 16.53
C ASN A 91 -30.44 -21.12 15.02
N GLU A 92 -30.73 -20.12 14.19
CA GLU A 92 -30.69 -20.24 12.72
C GLU A 92 -29.28 -20.57 12.19
N MET A 93 -28.23 -20.03 12.83
CA MET A 93 -26.83 -20.35 12.52
C MET A 93 -26.44 -21.77 12.97
N THR A 94 -27.04 -22.29 14.04
CA THR A 94 -26.79 -23.65 14.54
C THR A 94 -27.66 -24.73 13.91
N GLU A 95 -28.69 -24.35 13.14
CA GLU A 95 -29.51 -25.29 12.38
C GLU A 95 -28.79 -25.76 11.12
N GLY A 96 -28.74 -27.07 10.88
CA GLY A 96 -28.10 -27.64 9.69
C GLY A 96 -26.57 -27.72 9.76
N GLN A 97 -25.90 -27.64 8.62
CA GLN A 97 -24.44 -27.71 8.54
C GLN A 97 -23.82 -26.32 8.75
N TYR A 98 -22.91 -26.24 9.72
CA TYR A 98 -22.13 -25.05 10.02
C TYR A 98 -20.73 -25.46 10.48
N TRP A 99 -19.78 -24.55 10.31
CA TRP A 99 -18.46 -24.67 10.90
C TRP A 99 -18.40 -23.87 12.20
N SER A 100 -17.67 -24.38 13.19
CA SER A 100 -17.40 -23.67 14.44
C SER A 100 -15.92 -23.67 14.76
N SER A 101 -15.38 -22.51 15.15
CA SER A 101 -14.00 -22.40 15.62
C SER A 101 -13.85 -23.00 17.02
N THR A 102 -12.64 -23.39 17.38
CA THR A 102 -12.29 -23.60 18.79
C THR A 102 -12.39 -22.27 19.54
N PRO A 103 -12.84 -22.27 20.81
CA PRO A 103 -12.85 -21.05 21.62
C PRO A 103 -11.44 -20.49 21.79
N ILE A 104 -11.29 -19.17 21.62
CA ILE A 104 -10.02 -18.48 21.75
C ILE A 104 -10.10 -17.40 22.82
N THR A 105 -9.06 -17.32 23.64
CA THR A 105 -8.88 -16.25 24.61
C THR A 105 -8.02 -15.17 23.98
N LEU A 106 -8.62 -14.01 23.71
CA LEU A 106 -7.87 -12.83 23.28
C LEU A 106 -7.50 -12.01 24.51
N GLN A 107 -6.20 -11.79 24.70
CA GLN A 107 -5.70 -10.76 25.61
C GLN A 107 -5.87 -9.39 24.92
N ASN A 108 -7.13 -8.96 24.75
CA ASN A 108 -7.42 -7.72 24.05
C ASN A 108 -7.29 -6.53 25.02
N GLN A 109 -6.47 -5.54 24.66
CA GLN A 109 -6.47 -4.23 25.31
C GLN A 109 -7.46 -3.25 24.65
N SER A 110 -7.91 -3.59 23.44
CA SER A 110 -8.92 -2.85 22.67
C SER A 110 -10.29 -3.48 22.88
N ASP A 111 -11.35 -2.69 22.95
CA ASP A 111 -12.72 -3.22 22.94
C ASP A 111 -13.18 -3.64 21.54
N GLN A 112 -12.29 -3.56 20.54
CA GLN A 112 -12.60 -3.79 19.12
C GLN A 112 -11.96 -5.06 18.58
N LEU A 113 -12.66 -5.66 17.61
CA LEU A 113 -12.21 -6.83 16.86
C LEU A 113 -12.60 -6.69 15.39
N TYR A 114 -11.60 -6.73 14.54
CA TYR A 114 -11.75 -6.81 13.11
C TYR A 114 -11.81 -8.28 12.71
N ILE A 115 -12.90 -8.67 12.06
CA ILE A 115 -13.07 -9.97 11.42
C ILE A 115 -12.92 -9.76 9.92
N HIS A 116 -11.98 -10.48 9.31
CA HIS A 116 -11.70 -10.46 7.88
C HIS A 116 -11.97 -11.82 7.28
N ILE A 117 -12.58 -11.84 6.09
CA ILE A 117 -12.84 -13.07 5.34
C ILE A 117 -12.41 -12.89 3.90
N ASP A 118 -11.73 -13.90 3.41
CA ASP A 118 -11.32 -14.00 2.02
C ASP A 118 -11.46 -15.44 1.54
N PHE A 119 -11.69 -15.59 0.24
CA PHE A 119 -11.93 -16.89 -0.36
C PHE A 119 -11.63 -16.87 -1.83
N ALA A 120 -11.22 -18.03 -2.35
CA ALA A 120 -11.04 -18.22 -3.77
C ALA A 120 -11.67 -19.54 -4.22
N GLY A 121 -12.10 -19.54 -5.48
CA GLY A 121 -12.75 -20.69 -6.06
C GLY A 121 -12.89 -20.60 -7.57
N GLN A 122 -13.59 -21.58 -8.11
CA GLN A 122 -13.91 -21.68 -9.52
C GLN A 122 -15.42 -21.83 -9.67
N GLN A 123 -15.99 -21.15 -10.65
CA GLN A 123 -17.41 -21.25 -10.96
C GLN A 123 -17.64 -21.39 -12.46
N GLN A 124 -18.63 -22.19 -12.82
CA GLN A 124 -19.11 -22.33 -14.21
C GLN A 124 -20.40 -21.54 -14.47
N THR A 125 -21.02 -21.01 -13.42
CA THR A 125 -22.21 -20.16 -13.49
C THR A 125 -21.97 -18.86 -12.71
N ARG A 126 -22.70 -17.79 -13.01
CA ARG A 126 -22.64 -16.51 -12.28
C ARG A 126 -23.57 -16.47 -11.05
N LYS A 127 -23.82 -17.62 -10.42
CA LYS A 127 -24.61 -17.62 -9.18
C LYS A 127 -23.74 -17.16 -8.03
N ASP A 128 -24.31 -16.36 -7.15
CA ASP A 128 -23.57 -15.80 -6.04
C ASP A 128 -23.43 -16.77 -4.88
N LEU A 129 -22.23 -16.83 -4.32
CA LEU A 129 -21.95 -17.44 -3.03
C LEU A 129 -22.33 -16.45 -1.94
N GLU A 130 -23.01 -16.93 -0.90
CA GLU A 130 -23.33 -16.15 0.29
C GLU A 130 -22.71 -16.83 1.51
N ILE A 131 -21.95 -16.08 2.32
CA ILE A 131 -21.31 -16.55 3.55
C ILE A 131 -21.81 -15.68 4.69
N SER A 132 -22.25 -16.33 5.77
CA SER A 132 -22.68 -15.69 7.00
C SER A 132 -21.77 -16.11 8.14
N VAL A 133 -21.25 -15.14 8.89
CA VAL A 133 -20.38 -15.37 10.04
C VAL A 133 -20.95 -14.72 11.29
N LEU A 134 -21.05 -15.50 12.35
CA LEU A 134 -21.54 -15.07 13.65
C LEU A 134 -20.43 -15.19 14.69
N PRO A 135 -19.85 -14.08 15.15
CA PRO A 135 -18.99 -14.08 16.32
C PRO A 135 -19.81 -14.24 17.60
N LEU A 136 -19.39 -15.14 18.47
CA LEU A 136 -19.94 -15.41 19.78
C LEU A 136 -18.94 -14.99 20.87
N CYS A 137 -19.45 -14.23 21.81
CA CYS A 137 -18.79 -13.76 23.01
C CYS A 137 -19.23 -14.66 24.17
N ILE A 138 -18.28 -15.42 24.73
CA ILE A 138 -18.51 -16.34 25.86
C ILE A 138 -18.04 -15.65 27.13
N VAL A 139 -18.98 -15.35 28.02
CA VAL A 139 -18.74 -14.69 29.30
C VAL A 139 -19.43 -15.49 30.41
N HIS A 140 -18.70 -15.92 31.42
CA HIS A 140 -19.21 -16.81 32.49
C HIS A 140 -19.98 -18.03 31.93
N GLU A 141 -19.38 -18.73 30.96
CA GLU A 141 -19.94 -19.92 30.28
C GLU A 141 -21.24 -19.70 29.47
N LYS A 142 -21.69 -18.44 29.33
CA LYS A 142 -22.84 -18.10 28.49
C LYS A 142 -22.38 -17.62 27.12
N GLU A 143 -22.77 -18.34 26.06
CA GLU A 143 -22.53 -17.92 24.68
C GLU A 143 -23.58 -16.87 24.26
N THR A 144 -23.12 -15.70 23.81
CA THR A 144 -23.98 -14.63 23.28
C THR A 144 -23.38 -14.05 22.01
N PRO A 145 -24.17 -13.70 20.99
CA PRO A 145 -23.65 -13.02 19.81
C PRO A 145 -22.94 -11.69 20.14
N CYS A 146 -21.79 -11.45 19.54
CA CYS A 146 -21.10 -10.17 19.67
C CYS A 146 -21.79 -9.09 18.83
N MET A 147 -21.73 -7.84 19.27
CA MET A 147 -22.36 -6.71 18.59
C MET A 147 -21.39 -6.06 17.61
N LYS A 148 -21.87 -5.69 16.41
CA LYS A 148 -21.07 -4.88 15.47
C LYS A 148 -20.74 -3.51 16.06
N ALA A 149 -19.56 -2.99 15.73
CA ALA A 149 -19.08 -1.68 16.16
C ALA A 149 -19.36 -0.60 15.10
N GLY A 150 -19.96 0.53 15.48
CA GLY A 150 -20.13 1.70 14.59
C GLY A 150 -21.41 2.50 14.84
N LEU A 151 -21.44 3.74 14.33
CA LEU A 151 -22.55 4.69 14.52
C LEU A 151 -23.89 4.25 13.90
N ASN A 152 -23.85 3.36 12.91
CA ASN A 152 -25.03 2.80 12.22
C ASN A 152 -25.04 1.26 12.24
N ALA A 153 -24.26 0.64 13.13
CA ALA A 153 -24.13 -0.81 13.17
C ALA A 153 -25.36 -1.43 13.87
N SER A 154 -26.30 -1.94 13.08
CA SER A 154 -27.40 -2.78 13.56
C SER A 154 -27.16 -4.23 13.11
N GLY A 155 -27.11 -5.16 14.05
CA GLY A 155 -26.99 -6.59 13.76
C GLY A 155 -25.75 -7.24 14.37
N GLN A 156 -25.74 -8.57 14.31
CA GLN A 156 -24.72 -9.44 14.92
C GLN A 156 -24.01 -10.31 13.88
N LEU A 157 -24.57 -10.38 12.66
CA LEU A 157 -24.15 -11.29 11.62
C LEU A 157 -23.30 -10.57 10.57
N PHE A 158 -22.18 -11.15 10.19
CA PHE A 158 -21.36 -10.68 9.08
C PHE A 158 -21.75 -11.43 7.81
N ASN A 159 -22.50 -10.77 6.93
CA ASN A 159 -22.91 -11.33 5.64
C ASN A 159 -21.97 -10.88 4.51
N ILE A 160 -21.55 -11.83 3.71
CA ILE A 160 -20.60 -11.67 2.62
C ILE A 160 -21.19 -12.33 1.38
N SER A 161 -20.97 -11.71 0.23
CA SER A 161 -21.40 -12.27 -1.05
C SER A 161 -20.42 -11.94 -2.16
N THR A 162 -20.28 -12.87 -3.12
CA THR A 162 -19.50 -12.67 -4.35
C THR A 162 -19.99 -11.52 -5.24
N GLN A 163 -21.15 -10.93 -4.94
CA GLN A 163 -21.64 -9.72 -5.60
C GLN A 163 -20.78 -8.49 -5.34
N LYS A 164 -20.09 -8.46 -4.19
CA LYS A 164 -19.27 -7.35 -3.75
C LYS A 164 -17.81 -7.79 -3.70
N ASN A 165 -16.89 -6.85 -3.89
CA ASN A 165 -15.44 -7.01 -3.67
C ASN A 165 -14.86 -8.36 -4.16
N THR A 166 -15.30 -8.81 -5.34
CA THR A 166 -14.86 -10.09 -5.92
C THR A 166 -14.31 -9.86 -7.32
N GLN A 167 -13.09 -10.33 -7.53
CA GLN A 167 -12.41 -10.25 -8.81
C GLN A 167 -12.60 -11.56 -9.57
N TYR A 168 -12.79 -11.47 -10.89
CA TYR A 168 -13.00 -12.62 -11.77
C TYR A 168 -11.98 -12.66 -12.89
N HIS A 169 -11.46 -13.86 -13.17
CA HIS A 169 -10.62 -14.12 -14.33
C HIS A 169 -11.21 -15.28 -15.15
N THR A 170 -11.29 -15.09 -16.48
CA THR A 170 -11.92 -16.08 -17.37
C THR A 170 -10.86 -17.06 -17.87
N LEU A 171 -11.08 -18.35 -17.66
CA LEU A 171 -10.27 -19.40 -18.25
C LEU A 171 -10.83 -19.73 -19.64
N GLU A 172 -10.12 -19.31 -20.69
CA GLU A 172 -10.54 -19.48 -22.10
C GLU A 172 -10.79 -20.96 -22.47
N THR A 173 -10.10 -21.88 -21.80
CA THR A 173 -10.14 -23.32 -22.09
C THR A 173 -11.47 -23.99 -21.74
N ASN A 174 -12.23 -23.50 -20.75
CA ASN A 174 -13.39 -24.23 -20.20
C ASN A 174 -14.64 -23.38 -19.96
N LYS A 175 -14.69 -22.10 -20.39
CA LYS A 175 -15.77 -21.15 -20.04
C LYS A 175 -16.05 -21.09 -18.53
N SER A 176 -15.03 -21.34 -17.72
CA SER A 176 -15.10 -21.25 -16.26
C SER A 176 -14.37 -20.00 -15.79
N TRP A 177 -14.82 -19.44 -14.69
CA TRP A 177 -14.18 -18.31 -14.04
C TRP A 177 -13.50 -18.78 -12.77
N ILE A 178 -12.26 -18.35 -12.56
CA ILE A 178 -11.68 -18.33 -11.21
C ILE A 178 -12.04 -16.98 -10.58
N PHE A 179 -12.23 -17.00 -9.28
CA PHE A 179 -12.58 -15.80 -8.53
C PHE A 179 -11.84 -15.72 -7.21
N TYR A 180 -11.64 -14.48 -6.77
CA TYR A 180 -11.06 -14.14 -5.48
C TYR A 180 -11.92 -13.05 -4.85
N GLY A 181 -12.60 -13.41 -3.76
CA GLY A 181 -13.39 -12.51 -2.92
C GLY A 181 -12.55 -12.03 -1.75
N HIS A 182 -12.44 -10.71 -1.59
CA HIS A 182 -11.43 -10.11 -0.73
C HIS A 182 -11.91 -8.78 -0.13
N GLU A 183 -11.11 -8.18 0.76
CA GLU A 183 -11.48 -6.93 1.47
C GLU A 183 -12.83 -6.99 2.23
N PHE A 184 -13.31 -8.19 2.59
CA PHE A 184 -14.48 -8.31 3.46
C PHE A 184 -14.03 -8.20 4.90
N GLN A 185 -14.32 -7.05 5.51
CA GLN A 185 -14.00 -6.80 6.90
C GLN A 185 -15.16 -6.14 7.63
N GLU A 186 -15.43 -6.61 8.84
CA GLU A 186 -16.38 -6.00 9.78
C GLU A 186 -15.74 -5.83 11.16
N ASN A 187 -16.21 -4.83 11.91
CA ASN A 187 -15.73 -4.54 13.26
C ASN A 187 -16.78 -4.91 14.30
N TYR A 188 -16.34 -5.50 15.41
CA TYR A 188 -17.17 -5.96 16.52
C TYR A 188 -16.66 -5.43 17.85
N ILE A 189 -17.60 -5.22 18.79
CA ILE A 189 -17.30 -4.86 20.17
C ILE A 189 -17.20 -6.13 21.00
N ILE A 190 -16.08 -6.31 21.70
CA ILE A 190 -15.85 -7.46 22.59
C ILE A 190 -15.85 -7.02 24.05
N PRO A 191 -16.60 -7.69 24.95
CA PRO A 191 -16.47 -7.49 26.38
C PRO A 191 -15.05 -7.84 26.90
N PRO A 192 -14.56 -7.17 27.95
CA PRO A 192 -13.27 -7.50 28.54
C PRO A 192 -13.26 -8.95 29.04
N GLN A 193 -12.14 -9.66 28.78
CA GLN A 193 -11.92 -11.06 29.18
C GLN A 193 -12.89 -12.08 28.56
N ALA A 194 -13.64 -11.72 27.52
CA ALA A 194 -14.48 -12.68 26.80
C ALA A 194 -13.62 -13.70 26.03
N THR A 195 -14.10 -14.95 25.99
CA THR A 195 -13.60 -15.94 25.03
C THR A 195 -14.42 -15.82 23.75
N LEU A 196 -13.77 -15.85 22.59
CA LEU A 196 -14.47 -15.79 21.31
C LEU A 196 -14.64 -17.16 20.69
N LYS A 197 -15.73 -17.33 19.96
CA LYS A 197 -16.01 -18.48 19.11
C LYS A 197 -16.72 -17.98 17.86
N PHE A 198 -16.43 -18.55 16.71
CA PHE A 198 -17.05 -18.15 15.44
C PHE A 198 -17.90 -19.29 14.91
N LEU A 199 -19.08 -18.95 14.39
CA LEU A 199 -19.90 -19.84 13.58
C LEU A 199 -19.89 -19.33 12.14
N VAL A 200 -19.67 -20.22 11.18
CA VAL A 200 -19.66 -19.90 9.75
C VAL A 200 -20.60 -20.82 9.02
N LYS A 201 -21.44 -20.23 8.18
CA LYS A 201 -22.42 -20.92 7.36
C LYS A 201 -22.38 -20.32 5.96
N ALA A 202 -22.57 -21.14 4.94
CA ALA A 202 -22.53 -20.67 3.56
C ALA A 202 -23.59 -21.32 2.69
N ASN A 203 -24.03 -20.58 1.68
CA ASN A 203 -24.86 -21.05 0.59
C ASN A 203 -23.99 -21.15 -0.67
N ILE A 204 -23.47 -22.35 -0.94
CA ILE A 204 -22.59 -22.63 -2.08
C ILE A 204 -23.45 -23.13 -3.25
N PRO A 205 -23.61 -22.37 -4.35
CA PRO A 205 -24.40 -22.80 -5.49
C PRO A 205 -23.83 -24.04 -6.19
N GLU A 206 -24.71 -24.80 -6.85
CA GLU A 206 -24.28 -25.88 -7.74
C GLU A 206 -23.32 -25.35 -8.82
N HIS A 207 -22.28 -26.14 -9.13
CA HIS A 207 -21.21 -25.79 -10.07
C HIS A 207 -20.28 -24.63 -9.62
N LEU A 208 -20.29 -24.29 -8.33
CA LEU A 208 -19.27 -23.47 -7.68
C LEU A 208 -18.45 -24.35 -6.74
N THR A 209 -17.12 -24.29 -6.89
CA THR A 209 -16.18 -25.01 -6.04
C THR A 209 -15.26 -24.01 -5.35
N LEU A 210 -15.31 -23.97 -4.02
CA LEU A 210 -14.34 -23.23 -3.21
C LEU A 210 -13.05 -24.03 -3.11
N GLN A 211 -11.93 -23.39 -3.47
CA GLN A 211 -10.60 -23.95 -3.28
C GLN A 211 -10.15 -23.78 -1.83
N TRP A 212 -10.40 -22.59 -1.28
CA TRP A 212 -10.15 -22.27 0.12
C TRP A 212 -11.06 -21.12 0.57
N LEU A 213 -11.37 -21.11 1.86
CA LEU A 213 -12.07 -20.04 2.57
C LEU A 213 -11.29 -19.79 3.86
N ARG A 214 -10.95 -18.54 4.13
CA ARG A 214 -10.21 -18.17 5.32
C ARG A 214 -10.98 -17.15 6.15
N LEU A 215 -11.04 -17.38 7.46
CA LEU A 215 -11.47 -16.41 8.45
C LEU A 215 -10.25 -15.97 9.25
N SER A 216 -10.06 -14.66 9.35
CA SER A 216 -8.92 -14.05 10.05
C SER A 216 -9.42 -12.99 11.01
N ILE A 217 -8.74 -12.84 12.15
CA ILE A 217 -9.12 -11.83 13.15
C ILE A 217 -7.93 -11.01 13.61
N SER A 218 -8.19 -9.78 14.02
CA SER A 218 -7.16 -8.87 14.55
C SER A 218 -7.79 -7.80 15.44
N THR A 219 -7.01 -7.27 16.36
CA THR A 219 -7.39 -6.12 17.21
C THR A 219 -7.28 -4.78 16.48
N SER A 220 -6.63 -4.78 15.31
CA SER A 220 -6.50 -3.64 14.40
C SER A 220 -6.90 -4.05 12.97
N PRO A 221 -7.17 -3.10 12.04
CA PRO A 221 -7.55 -3.44 10.67
C PRO A 221 -6.55 -4.38 9.97
N ILE A 222 -7.06 -5.28 9.13
CA ILE A 222 -6.30 -6.27 8.37
C ILE A 222 -6.13 -5.78 6.93
N VAL A 223 -4.93 -5.93 6.36
CA VAL A 223 -4.61 -5.57 4.97
C VAL A 223 -3.86 -6.69 4.25
N GLU A 224 -4.09 -6.85 2.95
CA GLU A 224 -3.49 -7.93 2.13
C GLU A 224 -2.05 -7.63 1.67
N LYS A 225 -1.61 -6.37 1.75
CA LYS A 225 -0.28 -5.94 1.31
C LYS A 225 0.48 -5.35 2.48
N GLN A 226 1.71 -5.82 2.66
CA GLN A 226 2.65 -5.20 3.58
C GLN A 226 2.85 -3.76 3.13
N GLN A 227 2.52 -2.80 3.99
CA GLN A 227 2.82 -1.41 3.70
C GLN A 227 4.32 -1.23 3.88
N ASN A 228 5.09 -1.11 2.80
CA ASN A 228 6.51 -0.77 2.93
C ASN A 228 6.62 0.47 3.85
N PHE A 229 7.58 0.51 4.79
CA PHE A 229 7.78 1.66 5.68
C PHE A 229 7.71 2.99 4.93
N MET A 230 8.28 3.05 3.72
CA MET A 230 8.27 4.25 2.87
C MET A 230 6.87 4.66 2.39
N LEU A 231 5.92 3.74 2.30
CA LEU A 231 4.52 3.99 1.92
C LEU A 231 3.60 4.21 3.14
N MET A 232 4.12 4.10 4.36
CA MET A 232 3.37 4.34 5.59
C MET A 232 3.23 5.83 5.90
N THR A 233 2.20 6.19 6.66
CA THR A 233 1.98 7.54 7.21
C THR A 233 2.34 7.65 8.69
N GLN A 234 2.45 6.51 9.38
CA GLN A 234 2.66 6.44 10.82
C GLN A 234 4.07 6.88 11.22
N ASN A 235 4.19 7.83 12.16
CA ASN A 235 5.45 8.47 12.59
C ASN A 235 6.07 9.48 11.61
N SER A 236 5.41 9.83 10.50
CA SER A 236 5.91 10.84 9.56
C SER A 236 6.22 12.17 10.24
N MET A 237 5.42 12.56 11.24
CA MET A 237 5.65 13.75 12.08
C MET A 237 7.02 13.76 12.78
N LYS A 238 7.51 12.59 13.25
CA LYS A 238 8.82 12.50 13.89
C LYS A 238 9.95 12.78 12.91
N ILE A 239 9.80 12.32 11.66
CA ILE A 239 10.77 12.52 10.58
C ILE A 239 10.80 14.00 10.17
N LYS A 240 9.65 14.69 10.16
CA LYS A 240 9.56 16.13 9.85
C LYS A 240 10.42 16.99 10.78
N TYR A 241 10.62 16.59 12.05
CA TYR A 241 11.49 17.31 12.98
C TYR A 241 12.96 17.37 12.54
N ALA A 242 13.40 16.52 11.61
CA ALA A 242 14.74 16.61 11.03
C ALA A 242 14.98 17.96 10.32
N LEU A 243 13.93 18.68 9.87
CA LEU A 243 14.04 20.05 9.36
C LEU A 243 14.65 21.02 10.38
N ALA A 244 14.48 20.77 11.69
CA ALA A 244 15.08 21.60 12.73
C ALA A 244 16.62 21.53 12.74
N LEU A 245 17.22 20.53 12.08
CA LEU A 245 18.66 20.44 11.90
C LEU A 245 19.18 21.31 10.74
N LEU A 246 18.29 21.81 9.88
CA LEU A 246 18.66 22.61 8.69
C LEU A 246 19.47 23.87 9.04
N PRO A 247 19.13 24.68 10.06
CA PRO A 247 19.93 25.85 10.43
C PRO A 247 21.33 25.48 10.91
N LEU A 248 21.45 24.42 11.71
CA LEU A 248 22.75 23.90 12.17
C LEU A 248 23.61 23.44 10.99
N PHE A 249 22.97 22.78 10.03
CA PHE A 249 23.62 22.32 8.81
C PHE A 249 24.12 23.48 7.93
N ILE A 250 23.32 24.53 7.74
CA ILE A 250 23.72 25.75 7.02
C ILE A 250 24.90 26.42 7.72
N LEU A 251 24.85 26.59 9.05
CA LEU A 251 25.95 27.19 9.82
C LEU A 251 27.24 26.39 9.69
N SER A 252 27.16 25.06 9.71
CA SER A 252 28.31 24.19 9.48
C SER A 252 28.92 24.41 8.10
N LEU A 253 28.09 24.51 7.05
CA LEU A 253 28.59 24.75 5.70
C LEU A 253 29.16 26.17 5.54
N MET A 254 28.54 27.18 6.15
CA MET A 254 29.10 28.54 6.19
C MET A 254 30.49 28.57 6.82
N HIS A 255 30.72 27.78 7.88
CA HIS A 255 32.04 27.66 8.50
C HIS A 255 33.06 26.96 7.59
N ILE A 256 32.66 25.92 6.86
CA ILE A 256 33.54 25.13 5.99
C ILE A 256 33.90 25.90 4.70
N PHE A 257 32.91 26.48 4.03
CA PHE A 257 33.07 27.13 2.72
C PHE A 257 33.37 28.63 2.81
N GLN A 258 33.38 29.20 4.03
CA GLN A 258 33.69 30.61 4.30
C GLN A 258 32.79 31.63 3.56
N GLY A 259 31.61 31.22 3.12
CA GLY A 259 30.64 32.08 2.46
C GLY A 259 29.96 31.42 1.26
N PHE A 260 29.29 32.24 0.45
CA PHE A 260 28.65 31.82 -0.80
C PHE A 260 29.48 32.30 -1.98
N GLU A 261 29.72 31.43 -2.95
CA GLU A 261 30.52 31.75 -4.15
C GLU A 261 29.69 32.50 -5.22
N SER A 262 28.38 32.22 -5.31
CA SER A 262 27.50 32.83 -6.31
C SER A 262 26.13 33.19 -5.77
N LEU A 263 25.74 34.46 -5.98
CA LEU A 263 24.39 34.95 -5.67
C LEU A 263 23.30 34.19 -6.43
N ARG A 264 23.61 33.75 -7.66
CA ARG A 264 22.69 32.97 -8.48
C ARG A 264 22.41 31.62 -7.85
N ASN A 265 23.46 30.91 -7.44
CA ASN A 265 23.33 29.58 -6.84
C ASN A 265 22.68 29.65 -5.46
N LEU A 266 23.00 30.69 -4.67
CA LEU A 266 22.29 31.01 -3.44
C LEU A 266 20.79 31.21 -3.67
N SER A 267 20.39 32.00 -4.67
CA SER A 267 18.98 32.30 -4.92
C SER A 267 18.19 31.06 -5.36
N ILE A 268 18.74 30.28 -6.29
CA ILE A 268 18.10 29.04 -6.80
C ILE A 268 18.07 27.97 -5.70
N GLY A 269 19.18 27.79 -5.00
CA GLY A 269 19.30 26.82 -3.91
C GLY A 269 18.39 27.15 -2.74
N ALA A 270 18.31 28.42 -2.32
CA ALA A 270 17.42 28.84 -1.23
C ALA A 270 15.94 28.68 -1.59
N LEU A 271 15.53 29.07 -2.80
CA LEU A 271 14.14 28.90 -3.24
C LEU A 271 13.76 27.41 -3.34
N SER A 272 14.68 26.58 -3.84
CA SER A 272 14.49 25.14 -3.91
C SER A 272 14.46 24.49 -2.52
N ALA A 273 15.34 24.88 -1.61
CA ALA A 273 15.35 24.41 -0.23
C ALA A 273 14.04 24.76 0.49
N LEU A 274 13.53 25.97 0.30
CA LEU A 274 12.24 26.41 0.83
C LEU A 274 11.08 25.57 0.28
N LEU A 275 11.05 25.35 -1.04
CA LEU A 275 10.02 24.52 -1.67
C LEU A 275 10.00 23.10 -1.07
N PHE A 276 11.16 22.46 -0.93
CA PHE A 276 11.25 21.11 -0.39
C PHE A 276 11.00 21.03 1.12
N ALA A 277 11.36 22.08 1.88
CA ALA A 277 10.97 22.19 3.28
C ALA A 277 9.44 22.27 3.44
N ILE A 278 8.77 23.08 2.62
CA ILE A 278 7.30 23.18 2.61
C ILE A 278 6.68 21.82 2.24
N ASN A 279 7.18 21.16 1.19
CA ASN A 279 6.68 19.83 0.80
C ASN A 279 6.89 18.78 1.90
N THR A 280 8.01 18.82 2.62
CA THR A 280 8.25 17.94 3.77
C THR A 280 7.19 18.11 4.86
N ILE A 281 6.70 19.34 5.07
CA ILE A 281 5.67 19.63 6.08
C ILE A 281 4.29 19.16 5.61
N ILE A 282 3.95 19.41 4.34
CA ILE A 282 2.62 19.12 3.76
C ILE A 282 2.35 17.61 3.67
N TRP A 283 3.33 16.83 3.24
CA TRP A 283 3.13 15.40 3.00
C TRP A 283 3.17 14.59 4.30
N ASP A 284 2.31 13.59 4.40
CA ASP A 284 2.24 12.69 5.55
C ASP A 284 2.78 11.28 5.27
N ILE A 285 3.15 10.99 4.02
CA ILE A 285 3.70 9.69 3.61
C ILE A 285 5.22 9.71 3.67
N HIS A 286 5.84 8.68 4.25
CA HIS A 286 7.27 8.63 4.53
C HIS A 286 8.18 8.89 3.33
N TYR A 287 7.92 8.28 2.17
CA TYR A 287 8.80 8.45 1.01
C TYR A 287 8.84 9.90 0.52
N MET A 288 7.70 10.61 0.59
CA MET A 288 7.63 12.03 0.23
C MET A 288 8.38 12.88 1.26
N VAL A 289 8.16 12.62 2.56
CA VAL A 289 8.83 13.35 3.64
C VAL A 289 10.35 13.15 3.58
N ILE A 290 10.82 11.91 3.51
CA ILE A 290 12.25 11.57 3.46
C ILE A 290 12.88 12.08 2.16
N GLY A 291 12.21 11.86 1.02
CA GLY A 291 12.68 12.34 -0.28
C GLY A 291 12.82 13.87 -0.30
N CYS A 292 11.80 14.60 0.17
CA CYS A 292 11.84 16.05 0.24
C CYS A 292 12.86 16.58 1.25
N LEU A 293 13.11 15.88 2.37
CA LEU A 293 14.21 16.22 3.27
C LEU A 293 15.57 16.13 2.57
N ILE A 294 15.84 15.01 1.89
CA ILE A 294 17.09 14.81 1.14
C ILE A 294 17.26 15.90 0.08
N LEU A 295 16.19 16.21 -0.67
CA LEU A 295 16.19 17.28 -1.66
C LEU A 295 16.42 18.67 -1.04
N CYS A 296 15.85 18.94 0.14
CA CYS A 296 16.09 20.18 0.88
C CYS A 296 17.57 20.33 1.25
N PHE A 297 18.21 19.29 1.78
CA PHE A 297 19.64 19.29 2.06
C PHE A 297 20.48 19.42 0.79
N ALA A 298 20.09 18.76 -0.30
CA ALA A 298 20.75 18.91 -1.61
C ALA A 298 20.72 20.36 -2.09
N SER A 299 19.58 21.04 -1.96
CA SER A 299 19.44 22.46 -2.34
C SER A 299 20.30 23.38 -1.48
N VAL A 300 20.49 23.07 -0.20
CA VAL A 300 21.46 23.80 0.65
C VAL A 300 22.89 23.58 0.15
N PHE A 301 23.31 22.35 -0.17
CA PHE A 301 24.62 22.09 -0.77
C PHE A 301 24.83 22.84 -2.09
N TYR A 302 23.78 22.99 -2.90
CA TYR A 302 23.81 23.77 -4.13
C TYR A 302 24.11 25.26 -3.88
N CYS A 303 23.62 25.84 -2.78
CA CYS A 303 23.95 27.23 -2.41
C CYS A 303 25.46 27.46 -2.23
N PHE A 304 26.21 26.42 -1.84
CA PHE A 304 27.66 26.45 -1.60
C PHE A 304 28.46 25.82 -2.76
N GLU A 305 27.85 25.64 -3.94
CA GLU A 305 28.48 25.04 -5.14
C GLU A 305 29.09 23.65 -4.90
N SER A 306 28.62 22.95 -3.87
CA SER A 306 29.19 21.67 -3.50
C SER A 306 28.72 20.56 -4.43
N ARG A 307 29.64 19.90 -5.14
CA ARG A 307 29.32 18.77 -6.06
C ARG A 307 28.49 17.64 -5.42
N TYR A 308 28.50 17.52 -4.09
CA TYR A 308 27.65 16.57 -3.35
C TYR A 308 26.14 16.82 -3.54
N TYR A 309 25.73 18.03 -3.92
CA TYR A 309 24.33 18.34 -4.23
C TYR A 309 23.77 17.38 -5.29
N ARG A 310 24.57 17.02 -6.31
CA ARG A 310 24.14 16.16 -7.43
C ARG A 310 23.72 14.77 -6.95
N LEU A 311 24.54 14.16 -6.09
CA LEU A 311 24.31 12.82 -5.57
C LEU A 311 23.09 12.81 -4.63
N LEU A 312 23.01 13.80 -3.74
CA LEU A 312 21.87 13.91 -2.83
C LEU A 312 20.57 14.20 -3.60
N TYR A 313 20.61 15.09 -4.59
CA TYR A 313 19.45 15.42 -5.40
C TYR A 313 18.93 14.19 -6.17
N LEU A 314 19.84 13.47 -6.83
CA LEU A 314 19.50 12.23 -7.54
C LEU A 314 18.92 11.18 -6.58
N THR A 315 19.51 11.01 -5.39
CA THR A 315 19.03 10.08 -4.38
C THR A 315 17.61 10.42 -3.91
N GLY A 316 17.36 11.69 -3.58
CA GLY A 316 16.05 12.17 -3.17
C GLY A 316 15.00 12.00 -4.29
N TYR A 317 15.37 12.32 -5.53
CA TYR A 317 14.51 12.15 -6.70
C TYR A 317 14.18 10.68 -6.96
N LEU A 318 15.17 9.78 -6.98
CA LEU A 318 14.96 8.36 -7.24
C LEU A 318 14.10 7.71 -6.15
N LEU A 319 14.27 8.12 -4.89
CA LEU A 319 13.42 7.66 -3.80
C LEU A 319 11.95 8.06 -4.06
N ILE A 320 11.70 9.34 -4.37
CA ILE A 320 10.34 9.82 -4.65
C ILE A 320 9.76 9.13 -5.89
N ALA A 321 10.51 9.03 -6.97
CA ALA A 321 10.03 8.42 -8.21
C ALA A 321 9.74 6.92 -8.03
N GLY A 322 10.66 6.16 -7.43
CA GLY A 322 10.50 4.73 -7.21
C GLY A 322 9.28 4.40 -6.35
N TYR A 323 9.13 5.09 -5.22
CA TYR A 323 7.99 4.87 -4.33
C TYR A 323 6.68 5.47 -4.86
N SER A 324 6.71 6.56 -5.64
CA SER A 324 5.51 7.04 -6.33
C SER A 324 5.02 6.03 -7.37
N GLN A 325 5.94 5.41 -8.13
CA GLN A 325 5.58 4.38 -9.10
C GLN A 325 4.90 3.19 -8.41
N GLN A 326 5.43 2.76 -7.26
CA GLN A 326 4.83 1.68 -6.47
C GLN A 326 3.47 2.10 -5.89
N TYR A 327 3.39 3.30 -5.29
CA TYR A 327 2.19 3.80 -4.62
C TYR A 327 1.01 4.00 -5.58
N TYR A 328 1.27 4.50 -6.80
CA TYR A 328 0.23 4.74 -7.81
C TYR A 328 0.03 3.57 -8.77
N GLY A 329 0.71 2.44 -8.59
CA GLY A 329 0.56 1.25 -9.45
C GLY A 329 1.07 1.45 -10.88
N GLY A 330 2.10 2.29 -11.08
CA GLY A 330 2.76 2.50 -12.38
C GLY A 330 2.88 3.96 -12.82
N PHE A 331 3.31 4.16 -14.07
CA PHE A 331 3.54 5.49 -14.67
C PHE A 331 2.23 6.12 -15.18
N ASN A 332 1.40 6.61 -14.26
CA ASN A 332 0.11 7.24 -14.57
C ASN A 332 0.11 8.75 -14.33
N LYS A 333 -1.04 9.41 -14.55
CA LYS A 333 -1.20 10.87 -14.33
C LYS A 333 -0.76 11.30 -12.93
N HIS A 334 -1.08 10.52 -11.90
CA HIS A 334 -0.73 10.85 -10.51
C HIS A 334 0.78 10.79 -10.29
N PHE A 335 1.45 9.75 -10.82
CA PHE A 335 2.92 9.67 -10.81
C PHE A 335 3.56 10.92 -11.41
N PHE A 336 3.16 11.31 -12.64
CA PHE A 336 3.76 12.47 -13.31
C PHE A 336 3.46 13.79 -12.60
N THR A 337 2.27 13.93 -12.01
CA THR A 337 1.90 15.13 -11.24
C THR A 337 2.82 15.29 -10.03
N GLN A 338 3.26 14.20 -9.40
CA GLN A 338 4.14 14.25 -8.22
C GLN A 338 5.62 14.42 -8.59
N THR A 339 6.11 13.79 -9.67
CA THR A 339 7.56 13.72 -9.93
C THR A 339 8.09 14.78 -10.90
N SER A 340 7.24 15.38 -11.76
CA SER A 340 7.69 16.22 -12.87
C SER A 340 8.37 17.52 -12.43
N LEU A 341 7.80 18.26 -11.47
CA LEU A 341 8.39 19.51 -10.99
C LEU A 341 9.77 19.27 -10.36
N ILE A 342 9.90 18.18 -9.60
CA ILE A 342 11.15 17.79 -8.94
C ILE A 342 12.22 17.46 -9.98
N LEU A 343 11.85 16.73 -11.03
CA LEU A 343 12.75 16.44 -12.15
C LEU A 343 13.20 17.72 -12.87
N LEU A 344 12.26 18.63 -13.18
CA LEU A 344 12.55 19.88 -13.88
C LEU A 344 13.52 20.77 -13.08
N ILE A 345 13.33 20.90 -11.77
CA ILE A 345 14.24 21.66 -10.89
C ILE A 345 15.64 21.05 -10.92
N GLY A 346 15.75 19.71 -10.81
CA GLY A 346 17.03 19.02 -10.81
C GLY A 346 17.81 19.18 -12.12
N LEU A 347 17.10 19.06 -13.25
CA LEU A 347 17.68 19.31 -14.57
C LEU A 347 18.14 20.77 -14.69
N LEU A 348 17.33 21.73 -14.24
CA LEU A 348 17.68 23.14 -14.30
C LEU A 348 18.93 23.46 -13.46
N MET A 349 19.03 22.92 -12.24
CA MET A 349 20.22 23.05 -11.39
C MET A 349 21.46 22.47 -12.07
N PHE A 350 21.33 21.31 -12.72
CA PHE A 350 22.46 20.66 -13.42
C PHE A 350 22.92 21.43 -14.66
N TYR A 351 22.00 22.00 -15.44
CA TYR A 351 22.34 22.74 -16.67
C TYR A 351 22.85 24.16 -16.41
N LEU A 352 22.43 24.79 -15.31
CA LEU A 352 22.86 26.15 -14.95
C LEU A 352 24.22 26.18 -14.26
N GLU A 353 24.79 25.02 -13.95
CA GLU A 353 26.12 24.92 -13.39
C GLU A 353 27.15 25.54 -14.34
N PRO A 354 28.00 26.46 -13.86
CA PRO A 354 29.04 27.03 -14.71
C PRO A 354 29.95 25.89 -15.17
N LYS A 355 30.22 25.83 -16.49
CA LYS A 355 31.26 24.92 -16.99
C LYS A 355 32.58 25.45 -16.47
N ASP A 356 33.24 24.67 -15.62
CA ASP A 356 34.66 24.84 -15.32
C ASP A 356 35.40 24.97 -16.67
N SER A 357 35.97 26.15 -16.91
CA SER A 357 36.86 26.46 -18.02
C SER A 357 38.27 25.98 -17.72
#